data_AF-A0A2I0PUZ8-F1
#
_entry.id   AF-A0A2I0PUZ8-F1
#
_cell.length_a   1.000
_cell.length_b   1.000
_cell.length_c   1.000
_cell.angle_alpha   90.00
_cell.angle_beta   90.00
_cell.angle_gamma   90.00
#
_symmetry.space_group_name_H-M   'P 1'
#
loop_
_entity.id
_entity.type
_entity.pdbx_description
1 polymer ?
#
loop_
_entity_poly.entity_id
_entity_poly.type
_entity_poly.pdbx_seq_one_letter_code
_entity_poly.pdbx_strand_id
1 'polypeptide(L)'
;MNMQVVKWCVDLAMGVLFLTSFITGFFKFTLLLRTFGLTDVVLPLAQMSDIHDWSGITLCFFVAVHLFLNRAWILSMTQKMVAGTVNLK
;
A
#
# COMPACT_ATOMS: atom_id res chain seq x y z
N MET A 1 23.27 8.30 8.70
CA MET A 1 22.01 7.58 9.02
C MET A 1 22.12 6.16 8.49
N ASN A 2 21.84 5.13 9.29
CA ASN A 2 21.99 3.74 8.88
C ASN A 2 20.96 3.37 7.80
N MET A 3 21.41 2.91 6.63
CA MET A 3 20.56 2.56 5.48
C MET A 3 19.50 1.51 5.85
N GLN A 4 19.82 0.62 6.80
CA GLN A 4 18.91 -0.40 7.28
C GLN A 4 17.73 0.19 8.07
N VAL A 5 18.00 1.25 8.84
CA VAL A 5 16.96 2.01 9.56
C VAL A 5 16.07 2.76 8.56
N VAL A 6 16.64 3.32 7.48
CA VAL A 6 15.85 3.99 6.43
C VAL A 6 14.88 3.03 5.76
N LYS A 7 15.34 1.84 5.38
CA LYS A 7 14.47 0.80 4.80
C LYS A 7 13.35 0.42 5.74
N TRP A 8 13.67 0.17 7.01
CA TRP A 8 12.67 -0.16 8.02
C TRP A 8 11.62 0.94 8.21
N CYS A 9 12.03 2.21 8.25
CA CYS A 9 11.10 3.33 8.32
C CYS A 9 10.19 3.43 7.09
N VAL A 10 10.73 3.21 5.88
CA VAL A 10 9.95 3.22 4.64
C VAL A 10 8.91 2.09 4.66
N ASP A 11 9.30 0.89 5.06
CA ASP A 11 8.41 -0.27 5.14
C ASP A 11 7.29 -0.05 6.18
N LEU A 12 7.63 0.52 7.33
CA LEU A 12 6.66 0.90 8.36
C LEU A 12 5.67 1.95 7.86
N ALA A 13 6.17 3.01 7.20
CA ALA A 13 5.33 4.06 6.63
C ALA A 13 4.38 3.51 5.56
N MET A 14 4.86 2.62 4.69
CA MET A 14 4.02 1.90 3.73
C MET A 14 2.93 1.08 4.41
N GLY A 15 3.26 0.35 5.49
CA GLY A 15 2.27 -0.44 6.23
C GLY A 15 1.15 0.42 6.81
N VAL A 16 1.48 1.59 7.37
CA VAL A 16 0.49 2.52 7.92
C VAL A 16 -0.36 3.15 6.81
N LEU A 17 0.25 3.57 5.70
CA LEU A 17 -0.46 4.11 4.53
C LEU A 17 -1.38 3.07 3.86
N PHE A 18 -0.94 1.81 3.86
CA PHE A 18 -1.77 0.69 3.38
C PHE A 18 -2.97 0.48 4.29
N LEU A 19 -2.79 0.44 5.61
CA LEU A 19 -3.89 0.27 6.56
C LEU A 19 -4.91 1.42 6.46
N THR A 20 -4.45 2.66 6.39
CA THR A 20 -5.33 3.83 6.25
C THR A 20 -6.10 3.80 4.92
N SER A 21 -5.44 3.45 3.81
CA SER A 21 -6.10 3.27 2.50
C SER A 21 -7.08 2.10 2.50
N PHE A 22 -6.74 0.99 3.18
CA PHE A 22 -7.60 -0.19 3.28
C PHE A 22 -8.86 0.10 4.09
N ILE A 23 -8.73 0.76 5.24
CA ILE A 23 -9.88 1.14 6.09
C ILE A 23 -10.80 2.10 5.33
N THR A 24 -10.26 3.17 4.77
CA THR A 24 -11.05 4.16 4.00
C THR A 24 -11.70 3.54 2.76
N GLY A 25 -10.99 2.67 2.04
CA GLY A 25 -11.52 1.92 0.90
C GLY A 25 -12.62 0.93 1.30
N PHE A 26 -12.48 0.24 2.43
CA PHE A 26 -13.49 -0.68 2.95
C PHE A 26 -14.78 0.05 3.33
N PHE A 27 -14.67 1.22 3.98
CA PHE A 27 -15.82 2.07 4.27
C PHE A 27 -16.47 2.59 2.97
N LYS A 28 -15.68 3.03 1.98
CA LYS A 28 -16.20 3.49 0.68
C LYS A 28 -16.92 2.37 -0.08
N PHE A 29 -16.36 1.16 -0.11
CA PHE A 29 -16.95 0.00 -0.77
C PHE A 29 -18.24 -0.46 -0.08
N THR A 30 -18.23 -0.55 1.25
CA THR A 30 -19.42 -0.90 2.04
C THR A 30 -20.52 0.15 1.88
N LEU A 31 -20.17 1.44 1.84
CA LEU A 31 -21.12 2.53 1.66
C LEU A 31 -21.64 2.60 0.22
N LEU A 32 -20.81 2.36 -0.79
CA LEU A 32 -21.20 2.20 -2.19
C LEU A 32 -22.26 1.09 -2.35
N LEU A 33 -21.98 -0.09 -1.79
CA LEU A 33 -22.93 -1.22 -1.78
C LEU A 33 -24.24 -0.88 -1.07
N ARG A 34 -24.20 -0.01 -0.04
CA ARG A 34 -25.38 0.46 0.69
C ARG A 34 -26.17 1.52 -0.10
N THR A 35 -25.48 2.44 -0.79
CA THR A 35 -26.10 3.50 -1.59
C THR A 35 -26.70 3.01 -2.91
N PHE A 36 -26.19 1.92 -3.49
CA PHE A 36 -26.80 1.26 -4.64
C PHE A 36 -28.13 0.52 -4.29
N GLY A 37 -28.65 0.65 -3.06
CA GLY A 37 -29.94 0.09 -2.64
C GLY A 37 -30.59 0.68 -1.37
N LEU A 38 -30.91 1.98 -1.35
CA LEU A 38 -31.70 2.72 -0.32
C LEU A 38 -30.91 3.22 0.92
N THR A 39 -30.85 4.55 1.07
CA THR A 39 -30.99 5.36 2.31
C THR A 39 -30.03 6.55 2.30
N ASP A 40 -30.59 7.75 2.49
CA ASP A 40 -29.93 9.06 2.62
C ASP A 40 -29.04 9.18 3.87
N VAL A 41 -27.93 8.44 3.92
CA VAL A 41 -26.90 8.65 4.93
C VAL A 41 -25.93 9.72 4.42
N VAL A 42 -26.17 10.96 4.84
CA VAL A 42 -25.31 12.13 4.59
C VAL A 42 -24.06 12.03 5.47
N LEU A 43 -23.19 11.06 5.19
CA LEU A 43 -21.81 11.07 5.66
C LEU A 43 -20.98 11.97 4.72
N PRO A 44 -19.92 12.67 5.19
CA PRO A 44 -19.01 13.44 4.35
C PRO A 44 -18.18 12.52 3.43
N LEU A 45 -18.85 11.89 2.46
CA LEU A 45 -18.31 10.99 1.45
C LEU A 45 -17.18 11.64 0.65
N ALA A 46 -17.31 12.94 0.38
CA ALA A 46 -16.29 13.74 -0.29
C ALA A 46 -14.97 13.75 0.52
N GLN A 47 -15.05 14.02 1.82
CA GLN A 47 -13.85 14.11 2.67
C GLN A 47 -13.18 12.75 2.87
N MET A 48 -13.97 11.68 3.03
CA MET A 48 -13.41 10.31 3.13
C MET A 48 -12.79 9.85 1.81
N SER A 49 -13.37 10.22 0.66
CA SER A 49 -12.79 9.91 -0.65
C SER A 49 -11.49 10.66 -0.87
N ASP A 50 -11.44 11.95 -0.55
CA ASP A 50 -10.21 12.74 -0.67
C ASP A 50 -9.08 12.13 0.16
N ILE A 51 -9.34 11.77 1.43
CA ILE A 51 -8.32 11.14 2.29
C ILE A 51 -7.84 9.81 1.71
N HIS A 52 -8.73 8.98 1.16
CA HIS A 52 -8.37 7.72 0.52
C HIS A 52 -7.51 7.92 -0.73
N ASP A 53 -7.88 8.87 -1.58
CA ASP A 53 -7.20 9.13 -2.84
C ASP A 53 -5.80 9.70 -2.55
N TRP A 54 -5.67 10.61 -1.58
CA TRP A 54 -4.38 11.13 -1.10
C TRP A 54 -3.53 10.05 -0.41
N SER A 55 -4.13 9.17 0.41
CA SER A 55 -3.39 8.08 1.06
C SER A 55 -2.89 7.06 0.03
N GLY A 56 -3.68 6.77 -1.01
CA GLY A 56 -3.29 5.91 -2.13
C GLY A 56 -2.16 6.48 -2.98
N ILE A 57 -2.22 7.78 -3.32
CA ILE A 57 -1.14 8.47 -4.04
C ILE A 57 0.16 8.45 -3.22
N THR A 58 0.05 8.77 -1.92
CA THR A 58 1.21 8.76 -1.02
C THR A 58 1.80 7.36 -0.89
N LEU A 59 0.94 6.33 -0.77
CA LEU A 59 1.36 4.93 -0.74
C LEU A 59 2.11 4.54 -2.02
N CYS A 60 1.62 4.94 -3.20
CA CYS A 60 2.28 4.69 -4.48
C CYS A 60 3.72 5.27 -4.52
N PHE A 61 3.90 6.49 -4.01
CA PHE A 61 5.22 7.10 -3.90
C PHE A 61 6.15 6.29 -2.98
N PHE A 62 5.68 5.89 -1.79
CA PHE A 62 6.49 5.09 -0.87
C PHE A 62 6.82 3.71 -1.43
N VAL A 63 5.90 3.06 -2.16
CA VAL A 63 6.16 1.80 -2.88
C VAL A 63 7.29 1.97 -3.89
N ALA A 64 7.28 3.04 -4.68
CA ALA A 64 8.34 3.31 -5.65
C ALA A 64 9.71 3.48 -4.96
N VAL A 65 9.77 4.21 -3.84
CA VAL A 65 10.99 4.38 -3.03
C VAL A 65 11.46 3.03 -2.46
N HIS A 66 10.55 2.21 -1.93
CA HIS A 66 10.86 0.87 -1.42
C HIS A 66 11.47 -0.03 -2.51
N LEU A 67 10.84 -0.08 -3.69
CA LEU A 67 11.35 -0.85 -4.82
C LEU A 67 12.73 -0.35 -5.26
N PHE A 68 12.94 0.97 -5.28
CA PHE A 68 14.25 1.53 -5.61
C PHE A 68 15.33 1.17 -4.58
N LEU A 69 15.02 1.21 -3.28
CA LEU A 69 15.93 0.86 -2.19
C LEU A 69 16.25 -0.64 -2.12
N ASN A 70 15.31 -1.49 -2.55
CA ASN A 70 15.45 -2.95 -2.53
C ASN A 70 15.73 -3.58 -3.89
N ARG A 71 15.90 -2.78 -4.96
CA ARG A 71 16.13 -3.25 -6.34
C ARG A 71 17.23 -4.31 -6.48
N ALA A 72 18.35 -4.14 -5.78
CA ALA A 72 19.48 -5.07 -5.87
C ALA A 72 19.12 -6.45 -5.29
N TRP A 73 18.36 -6.46 -4.19
CA TRP A 73 17.85 -7.69 -3.60
C TRP A 73 16.82 -8.35 -4.52
N ILE A 74 15.86 -7.57 -5.05
CA ILE A 74 14.83 -8.06 -5.97
C ILE A 74 15.48 -8.72 -7.19
N LEU A 75 16.41 -8.04 -7.87
CA LEU A 75 17.12 -8.60 -9.03
C LEU A 75 17.85 -9.91 -8.67
N SER A 76 18.55 -9.95 -7.54
CA SER A 76 19.25 -11.16 -7.09
C SER A 76 18.29 -12.32 -6.78
N MET A 77 17.11 -12.02 -6.24
CA MET A 77 16.12 -13.03 -5.88
C MET A 77 15.38 -13.53 -7.13
N THR A 78 15.00 -12.63 -8.04
CA THR A 78 14.43 -12.99 -9.34
C THR A 78 15.39 -13.86 -10.14
N GLN A 79 16.69 -13.53 -10.18
CA GLN A 79 17.70 -14.38 -10.81
C GLN A 79 17.77 -15.77 -10.17
N LYS A 80 17.75 -15.87 -8.83
CA LYS A 80 17.74 -17.17 -8.12
C LYS A 80 16.49 -18.00 -8.41
N MET A 81 15.32 -17.36 -8.47
CA MET A 81 14.04 -18.01 -8.77
C MET A 81 14.00 -18.51 -10.21
N VAL A 82 14.45 -17.69 -11.17
CA VAL A 82 14.47 -18.04 -12.61
C VAL A 82 15.55 -19.06 -12.94
N ALA A 83 16.74 -18.95 -12.35
CA ALA A 83 17.83 -19.91 -12.55
C ALA A 83 17.65 -21.22 -11.75
N GLY A 84 16.53 -21.38 -11.02
CA GLY A 84 16.23 -22.59 -10.24
C GLY A 84 17.25 -22.92 -9.15
N THR A 85 18.09 -21.96 -8.76
CA THR A 85 19.20 -22.18 -7.81
C THR A 85 18.76 -22.12 -6.35
N VAL A 86 17.45 -21.94 -6.10
CA VAL A 86 16.87 -22.13 -4.77
C VAL A 86 16.88 -23.62 -4.47
N ASN A 87 17.95 -24.10 -3.83
CA ASN A 87 17.90 -25.34 -3.07
C ASN A 87 16.87 -25.13 -1.96
N LEU A 88 15.64 -25.58 -2.20
CA LEU A 88 14.65 -25.81 -1.16
C LEU A 88 15.25 -26.86 -0.23
N LYS A 89 15.85 -26.40 0.87
CA LYS A 89 16.19 -27.24 2.02
C LYS A 89 15.00 -27.24 2.97
#